data_AF-A0A7S3DHX3-F1
#
_entry.id   AF-A0A7S3DHX3-F1
#
_cell.length_a   1.000
_cell.length_b   1.000
_cell.length_c   1.000
_cell.angle_alpha   90.00
_cell.angle_beta   90.00
_cell.angle_gamma   90.00
#
_symmetry.space_group_name_H-M   'P 1'
#
loop_
_entity.id
_entity.type
_entity.pdbx_description
1 polymer ?
#
loop_
_entity_poly.entity_id
_entity_poly.type
_entity_poly.pdbx_seq_one_letter_code
_entity_poly.pdbx_strand_id
1 'polypeptide(L)'
;MAEGSQVGTSEKKPDMMVMYLVCRRDLLTELKWPTGSVLAQAAHASTAVLAENAEHPNVVEYTSPSMIDRMHKVVLEAKNEEEIVKVSKKLEDGNIPYKLWIEQPENIPTCLATIPHQRSALKPFFKRLRLFA
;
A
#
# COMPACT_ATOMS: atom_id res chain seq x y z
N MET A 1 -17.34 -25.63 -44.99
CA MET A 1 -17.79 -24.27 -44.66
C MET A 1 -17.28 -23.97 -43.26
N ALA A 2 -16.61 -22.85 -43.07
CA ALA A 2 -15.74 -22.57 -41.92
C ALA A 2 -16.52 -22.37 -40.61
N GLU A 3 -16.05 -23.02 -39.55
CA GLU A 3 -16.45 -22.73 -38.16
C GLU A 3 -15.79 -21.43 -37.70
N GLY A 4 -16.61 -20.43 -37.40
CA GLY A 4 -16.16 -19.17 -36.81
C GLY A 4 -15.76 -19.37 -35.36
N SER A 5 -14.47 -19.29 -35.08
CA SER A 5 -13.93 -19.22 -33.72
C SER A 5 -14.32 -17.88 -33.08
N GLN A 6 -15.17 -17.92 -32.04
CA GLN A 6 -15.41 -16.76 -31.18
C GLN A 6 -14.19 -16.56 -30.28
N VAL A 7 -13.40 -15.54 -30.62
CA VAL A 7 -12.33 -15.02 -29.75
C VAL A 7 -13.00 -14.36 -28.54
N GLY A 8 -12.91 -14.99 -27.38
CA GLY A 8 -13.29 -14.38 -26.11
C GLY A 8 -12.34 -13.25 -25.75
N THR A 9 -12.75 -12.00 -25.98
CA THR A 9 -12.06 -10.84 -25.44
C THR A 9 -12.32 -10.78 -23.94
N SER A 10 -11.34 -11.20 -23.12
CA SER A 10 -11.37 -10.92 -21.69
C SER A 10 -11.25 -9.41 -21.50
N GLU A 11 -12.33 -8.75 -21.08
CA GLU A 11 -12.27 -7.35 -20.68
C GLU A 11 -11.21 -7.18 -19.58
N LYS A 12 -10.16 -6.42 -19.88
CA LYS A 12 -9.19 -6.00 -18.86
C LYS A 12 -9.92 -5.05 -17.92
N LYS A 13 -10.11 -5.46 -16.66
CA LYS A 13 -10.56 -4.56 -15.59
C LYS A 13 -9.73 -3.25 -15.66
N PRO A 14 -10.37 -2.08 -15.54
CA PRO A 14 -9.65 -0.82 -15.57
C PRO A 14 -8.59 -0.81 -14.48
N ASP A 15 -7.38 -0.40 -14.86
CA ASP A 15 -6.30 -0.20 -13.89
C ASP A 15 -6.70 0.96 -12.99
N MET A 16 -6.77 0.69 -11.70
CA MET A 16 -7.32 1.62 -10.73
C MET A 16 -6.20 2.14 -9.84
N MET A 17 -6.30 3.41 -9.45
CA MET A 17 -5.44 3.93 -8.40
C MET A 17 -5.68 3.21 -7.08
N VAL A 18 -4.57 2.89 -6.42
CA VAL A 18 -4.55 2.21 -5.14
C VAL A 18 -3.38 2.73 -4.32
N MET A 19 -3.59 2.77 -3.02
CA MET A 19 -2.55 2.99 -2.02
C MET A 19 -2.34 1.71 -1.24
N TYR A 20 -1.10 1.24 -1.16
CA TYR A 20 -0.78 0.07 -0.35
C TYR A 20 -0.29 0.50 1.02
N LEU A 21 -0.81 -0.15 2.05
CA LEU A 21 -0.31 -0.09 3.41
C LEU A 21 0.24 -1.46 3.77
N VAL A 22 1.41 -1.51 4.38
CA VAL A 22 2.00 -2.75 4.90
C VAL A 22 2.18 -2.58 6.40
N CYS A 23 1.43 -3.33 7.19
CA CYS A 23 1.48 -3.30 8.64
C CYS A 23 2.21 -4.54 9.16
N ARG A 24 3.04 -4.36 10.18
CA ARG A 24 3.66 -5.46 10.90
C ARG A 24 2.64 -6.28 11.69
N ARG A 25 2.59 -7.59 11.43
CA ARG A 25 1.65 -8.51 12.09
C ARG A 25 2.13 -8.92 13.49
N ASP A 26 3.44 -9.06 13.67
CA ASP A 26 4.08 -9.34 14.96
C ASP A 26 3.76 -8.29 16.03
N LEU A 27 3.44 -7.05 15.66
CA LEU A 27 2.93 -6.04 16.59
C LEU A 27 1.70 -6.56 17.35
N LEU A 28 0.75 -7.18 16.66
CA LEU A 28 -0.44 -7.78 17.28
C LEU A 28 -0.13 -9.13 17.93
N THR A 29 0.56 -10.01 17.20
CA THR A 29 0.65 -11.43 17.58
C THR A 29 1.73 -11.71 18.61
N GLU A 30 2.83 -10.97 18.60
CA GLU A 30 4.00 -11.20 19.45
C GLU A 30 4.16 -10.08 20.48
N LEU A 31 4.17 -8.83 20.04
CA LEU A 31 4.35 -7.65 20.89
C LEU A 31 3.06 -7.19 21.58
N LYS A 32 1.93 -7.83 21.27
CA LYS A 32 0.61 -7.64 21.93
C LYS A 32 0.10 -6.20 21.92
N TRP A 33 0.42 -5.44 20.88
CA TRP A 33 -0.14 -4.11 20.69
C TRP A 33 -1.66 -4.20 20.53
N PRO A 34 -2.42 -3.26 21.12
CA PRO A 34 -3.83 -3.14 20.83
C PRO A 34 -4.08 -2.89 19.35
N THR A 35 -5.16 -3.45 18.80
CA THR A 35 -5.55 -3.21 17.40
C THR A 35 -5.67 -1.73 17.08
N GLY A 36 -6.21 -0.93 18.01
CA GLY A 36 -6.32 0.52 17.86
C GLY A 36 -4.96 1.21 17.64
N SER A 37 -3.91 0.76 18.33
CA SER A 37 -2.56 1.29 18.15
C SER A 37 -2.05 0.98 16.75
N VAL A 38 -2.21 -0.24 16.24
CA VAL A 38 -1.79 -0.61 14.88
C VAL A 38 -2.57 0.17 13.81
N LEU A 39 -3.86 0.42 14.03
CA LEU A 39 -4.66 1.27 13.15
C LEU A 39 -4.14 2.71 13.11
N ALA A 40 -3.73 3.27 14.27
CA ALA A 40 -3.12 4.59 14.32
C ALA A 40 -1.83 4.65 13.51
N GLN A 41 -0.99 3.61 13.58
CA GLN A 41 0.24 3.52 12.79
C GLN A 41 -0.04 3.57 11.27
N ALA A 42 -1.07 2.85 10.81
CA ALA A 42 -1.50 2.89 9.42
C ALA A 42 -2.04 4.28 9.00
N ALA A 43 -2.78 4.95 9.89
CA ALA A 43 -3.26 6.31 9.67
C ALA A 43 -2.11 7.32 9.61
N HIS A 44 -1.12 7.21 10.49
CA HIS A 44 0.07 8.05 10.48
C HIS A 44 0.89 7.88 9.20
N ALA A 45 1.24 6.64 8.84
CA ALA A 45 2.00 6.36 7.62
C ALA A 45 1.28 6.91 6.38
N SER A 46 -0.04 6.69 6.28
CA SER A 46 -0.81 7.15 5.12
C SER A 46 -0.97 8.65 5.06
N THR A 47 -1.17 9.32 6.19
CA THR A 47 -1.27 10.78 6.23
C THR A 47 0.07 11.43 5.89
N ALA A 48 1.17 10.91 6.46
CA ALA A 48 2.51 11.42 6.24
C ALA A 48 2.93 11.31 4.77
N VAL A 49 2.75 10.15 4.13
CA VAL A 49 3.16 9.98 2.72
C VAL A 49 2.37 10.90 1.78
N LEU A 50 1.09 11.13 2.05
CA LEU A 50 0.27 12.05 1.26
C LEU A 50 0.72 13.51 1.46
N ALA A 51 1.00 13.91 2.70
CA ALA A 51 1.45 15.26 3.02
C ALA A 51 2.84 15.56 2.44
N GLU A 52 3.79 14.62 2.57
CA GLU A 52 5.16 14.75 2.05
C GLU A 52 5.20 14.79 0.51
N ASN A 53 4.18 14.26 -0.16
CA ASN A 53 4.08 14.18 -1.62
C ASN A 53 2.85 14.93 -2.15
N ALA A 54 2.40 15.97 -1.46
CA ALA A 54 1.14 16.67 -1.76
C ALA A 54 1.06 17.22 -3.19
N GLU A 55 2.21 17.54 -3.80
CA GLU A 55 2.31 18.07 -5.17
C GLU A 55 2.44 16.97 -6.24
N HIS A 56 2.61 15.71 -5.85
CA HIS A 56 2.73 14.61 -6.80
C HIS A 56 1.41 14.43 -7.58
N PRO A 57 1.42 14.33 -8.93
CA PRO A 57 0.20 14.26 -9.73
C PRO A 57 -0.80 13.19 -9.27
N ASN A 58 -0.32 11.97 -8.98
CA ASN A 58 -1.18 10.91 -8.47
C ASN A 58 -1.79 11.23 -7.09
N VAL A 59 -1.07 11.94 -6.22
CA VAL A 59 -1.57 12.34 -4.90
C VAL A 59 -2.67 13.38 -5.09
N VAL A 60 -2.41 14.40 -5.92
CA VAL A 60 -3.38 15.45 -6.27
C VAL A 60 -4.66 14.84 -6.86
N GLU A 61 -4.55 13.92 -7.81
CA GLU A 61 -5.71 13.24 -8.38
C GLU A 61 -6.46 12.42 -7.33
N TYR A 62 -5.73 11.63 -6.53
CA TYR A 62 -6.31 10.73 -5.53
C TYR A 62 -7.04 11.46 -4.40
N THR A 63 -6.58 12.66 -4.02
CA THR A 63 -7.18 13.48 -2.96
C THR A 63 -8.11 14.57 -3.49
N SER A 64 -8.35 14.63 -4.81
CA SER A 64 -9.25 15.59 -5.42
C SER A 64 -10.71 15.39 -4.98
N PRO A 65 -11.56 16.44 -5.02
CA PRO A 65 -12.97 16.32 -4.64
C PRO A 65 -13.77 15.25 -5.42
N SER A 66 -13.38 14.94 -6.67
CA SER A 66 -14.03 13.91 -7.49
C SER A 66 -13.60 12.48 -7.13
N MET A 67 -12.44 12.31 -6.48
CA MET A 67 -11.84 11.00 -6.19
C MET A 67 -11.79 10.67 -4.70
N ILE A 68 -11.93 11.64 -3.80
CA ILE A 68 -11.75 11.44 -2.36
C ILE A 68 -12.68 10.36 -1.79
N ASP A 69 -13.94 10.30 -2.23
CA ASP A 69 -14.91 9.27 -1.81
C ASP A 69 -14.72 7.93 -2.52
N ARG A 70 -13.79 7.86 -3.49
CA ARG A 70 -13.45 6.67 -4.28
C ARG A 70 -12.04 6.15 -3.97
N MET A 71 -11.38 6.70 -2.94
CA MET A 71 -10.07 6.27 -2.50
C MET A 71 -10.05 4.76 -2.24
N HIS A 72 -9.04 4.07 -2.78
CA HIS A 72 -8.86 2.65 -2.56
C HIS A 72 -7.54 2.38 -1.84
N LYS A 73 -7.63 1.78 -0.66
CA LYS A 73 -6.48 1.36 0.15
C LYS A 73 -6.47 -0.15 0.29
N VAL A 74 -5.32 -0.78 0.11
CA VAL A 74 -5.11 -2.20 0.37
C VAL A 74 -4.14 -2.35 1.51
N VAL A 75 -4.57 -3.00 2.58
CA VAL A 75 -3.75 -3.26 3.76
C VAL A 75 -3.19 -4.68 3.69
N LEU A 76 -1.88 -4.79 3.73
CA LEU A 76 -1.12 -6.03 3.68
C LEU A 76 -0.36 -6.24 4.99
N GLU A 77 -0.02 -7.49 5.28
CA GLU A 77 0.83 -7.85 6.41
C GLU A 77 2.28 -8.08 5.97
N ALA A 78 3.21 -7.48 6.72
CA ALA A 78 4.56 -7.99 6.87
C ALA A 78 4.60 -8.80 8.16
N LYS A 79 5.28 -9.95 8.14
CA LYS A 79 5.41 -10.84 9.31
C LYS A 79 6.09 -10.13 10.48
N ASN A 80 7.14 -9.38 10.19
CA ASN A 80 8.00 -8.74 11.19
C ASN A 80 8.75 -7.53 10.61
N GLU A 81 9.61 -6.95 11.44
CA GLU A 81 10.50 -5.83 11.10
C GLU A 81 11.37 -6.10 9.86
N GLU A 82 11.97 -7.28 9.78
CA GLU A 82 12.87 -7.61 8.68
C GLU A 82 12.13 -7.62 7.34
N GLU A 83 10.90 -8.14 7.31
CA GLU A 83 10.09 -8.17 6.09
C GLU A 83 9.63 -6.77 5.66
N ILE A 84 9.21 -5.91 6.58
CA ILE A 84 8.78 -4.55 6.21
C ILE A 84 9.96 -3.69 5.71
N VAL A 85 11.16 -3.85 6.27
CA VAL A 85 12.38 -3.20 5.79
C VAL A 85 12.81 -3.74 4.41
N LYS A 86 12.59 -5.03 4.13
CA LYS A 86 12.81 -5.58 2.77
C LYS A 86 11.83 -4.99 1.77
N VAL A 87 10.59 -4.70 2.18
CA VAL A 87 9.59 -4.06 1.32
C VAL A 87 9.98 -2.61 1.04
N SER A 88 10.44 -1.87 2.05
CA SER A 88 10.89 -0.48 1.86
C SER A 88 12.04 -0.38 0.85
N LYS A 89 13.06 -1.23 0.97
CA LYS A 89 14.18 -1.30 0.02
C LYS A 89 13.73 -1.61 -1.41
N LYS A 90 12.80 -2.55 -1.59
CA LYS A 90 12.26 -2.86 -2.93
C LYS A 90 11.54 -1.68 -3.56
N LEU A 91 10.81 -0.89 -2.77
CA LEU A 91 10.12 0.30 -3.26
C LEU A 91 11.11 1.40 -3.61
N GLU A 92 12.16 1.57 -2.79
CA GLU A 92 13.29 2.46 -3.06
C GLU A 92 14.00 2.11 -4.37
N ASP A 93 14.41 0.84 -4.55
CA ASP A 93 15.03 0.34 -5.79
C ASP A 93 14.12 0.51 -7.01
N GLY A 94 12.80 0.49 -6.79
CA GLY A 94 11.77 0.69 -7.81
C GLY A 94 11.40 2.16 -8.06
N ASN A 95 12.04 3.11 -7.37
CA ASN A 95 11.69 4.53 -7.38
C ASN A 95 10.21 4.80 -7.11
N ILE A 96 9.59 4.03 -6.21
CA ILE A 96 8.21 4.24 -5.77
C ILE A 96 8.24 5.07 -4.48
N PRO A 97 7.68 6.30 -4.45
CA PRO A 97 7.62 7.07 -3.22
C PRO A 97 6.79 6.36 -2.13
N TYR A 98 7.34 6.30 -0.92
CA TYR A 98 6.72 5.65 0.23
C TYR A 98 7.12 6.34 1.53
N LYS A 99 6.32 6.13 2.58
CA LYS A 99 6.67 6.44 3.96
C LYS A 99 6.82 5.15 4.74
N LEU A 100 7.97 4.95 5.38
CA LEU A 100 8.12 4.00 6.49
C LEU A 100 7.93 4.76 7.80
N TRP A 101 6.85 4.44 8.51
CA TRP A 101 6.55 5.06 9.80
C TRP A 101 7.33 4.36 10.91
N ILE A 102 8.06 5.16 11.68
CA ILE A 102 8.87 4.74 12.82
C ILE A 102 8.19 5.28 14.08
N GLU A 103 7.73 4.38 14.96
CA GLU A 103 7.08 4.80 16.20
C GLU A 103 8.12 5.18 17.27
N GLN A 104 7.82 6.23 18.04
CA GLN A 104 8.61 6.68 19.18
C GLN A 104 7.84 6.40 20.48
N PRO A 105 8.53 6.15 21.61
CA PRO A 105 9.98 6.19 21.80
C PRO A 105 10.74 4.90 21.42
N GLU A 106 10.04 3.83 21.04
CA GLU A 106 10.65 2.52 20.78
C GLU A 106 11.59 2.52 19.54
N ASN A 107 11.42 3.50 18.66
CA ASN A 107 12.19 3.70 17.43
C ASN A 107 12.16 2.49 16.49
N ILE A 108 10.98 1.87 16.35
CA ILE A 108 10.76 0.69 15.51
C ILE A 108 9.87 1.02 14.30
N PRO A 109 10.13 0.44 13.12
CA PRO A 109 9.21 0.54 12.00
C PRO A 109 7.93 -0.23 12.29
N THR A 110 6.77 0.38 12.09
CA THR A 110 5.46 -0.21 12.39
C THR A 110 4.58 -0.40 11.16
N CYS A 111 4.55 0.59 10.28
CA CYS A 111 3.75 0.59 9.07
C CYS A 111 4.48 1.28 7.92
N LEU A 112 4.22 0.82 6.70
CA LEU A 112 4.66 1.45 5.46
C LEU A 112 3.45 1.84 4.64
N ALA A 113 3.48 3.01 4.00
CA ALA A 113 2.47 3.44 3.05
C ALA A 113 3.11 3.94 1.76
N THR A 114 2.59 3.55 0.60
CA THR A 114 3.00 4.14 -0.69
C THR A 114 2.23 5.41 -0.98
N ILE A 115 2.70 6.26 -1.90
CA ILE A 115 1.76 7.17 -2.56
C ILE A 115 0.69 6.37 -3.33
N PRO A 116 -0.46 6.99 -3.66
CA PRO A 116 -1.40 6.43 -4.61
C PRO A 116 -0.74 6.27 -5.98
N HIS A 117 -0.99 5.12 -6.61
CA HIS A 117 -0.54 4.88 -7.98
C HIS A 117 -1.44 3.82 -8.63
N GLN A 118 -1.42 3.76 -9.95
CA GLN A 118 -1.97 2.64 -10.73
C GLN A 118 -1.59 1.27 -10.13
N ARG A 119 -2.59 0.40 -9.94
CA ARG A 119 -2.40 -0.92 -9.33
C ARG A 119 -1.38 -1.75 -10.09
N SER A 120 -1.34 -1.68 -11.42
CA SER A 120 -0.36 -2.41 -12.22
C SER A 120 1.09 -2.04 -11.90
N ALA A 121 1.35 -0.79 -11.52
CA ALA A 121 2.68 -0.30 -11.15
C ALA A 121 3.10 -0.77 -9.75
N LEU A 122 2.17 -0.83 -8.79
CA LEU A 122 2.48 -1.20 -7.40
C LEU A 122 2.46 -2.72 -7.16
N LYS A 123 1.58 -3.46 -7.85
CA LYS A 123 1.37 -4.91 -7.64
C LYS A 123 2.67 -5.75 -7.66
N PRO A 124 3.67 -5.48 -8.52
CA PRO A 124 4.94 -6.23 -8.53
C PRO A 124 5.69 -6.24 -7.19
N PHE A 125 5.63 -5.15 -6.43
CA PHE A 125 6.36 -4.99 -5.17
C PHE A 125 5.75 -5.81 -4.02
N PHE A 126 4.46 -6.14 -4.12
CA PHE A 126 3.68 -6.73 -3.03
C PHE A 126 3.23 -8.18 -3.26
N LYS A 127 3.64 -8.83 -4.37
CA LYS A 127 3.15 -10.16 -4.79
C LYS A 127 3.22 -11.28 -3.72
N ARG A 128 4.13 -11.18 -2.76
CA ARG A 128 4.36 -12.22 -1.73
C ARG A 128 3.68 -11.91 -0.39
N LEU A 129 3.13 -10.72 -0.23
CA LEU A 129 2.45 -10.31 0.99
C LEU A 129 0.98 -10.73 0.94
N ARG A 130 0.40 -10.97 2.11
CA ARG A 130 -1.02 -11.33 2.27
C ARG A 130 -1.81 -10.12 2.77
N LEU A 131 -3.14 -10.17 2.63
CA LEU A 131 -4.01 -9.19 3.26
C LEU A 131 -3.84 -9.23 4.78
N PHE A 132 -3.86 -8.07 5.41
CA PHE A 132 -3.83 -7.96 6.86
C PHE A 132 -5.19 -8.39 7.43
N ALA A 133 -5.23 -9.54 8.09
CA ALA A 133 -6.44 -10.14 8.69
C ALA A 133 -6.15 -10.62 10.11
#